data_AF-A0A8X6TT90-F1
#
_entry.id   AF-A0A8X6TT90-F1
#
_cell.length_a   1.000
_cell.length_b   1.000
_cell.length_c   1.000
_cell.angle_alpha   90.00
_cell.angle_beta   90.00
_cell.angle_gamma   90.00
#
_symmetry.space_group_name_H-M   'P 1'
#
loop_
_entity.id
_entity.type
_entity.pdbx_description
1 polymer ?
#
loop_
_entity_poly.entity_id
_entity_poly.type
_entity_poly.pdbx_seq_one_letter_code
_entity_poly.pdbx_strand_id
1 'polypeptide(L)'
;MKSGFMKIELNKTLWEVPERYQNLAPVGSGAYGQVCSAYDSLRNFKVAIKKLARPFQSAIHAKRTYRELRLLKHMNHENVIGLLDVFTPSTTLDDFQDVYLVTHLMGADLNNIIKTQRLSNDHVQFLVYQILRGLK
;
A
#
# COMPACT_ATOMS: atom_id res chain seq x y z
N MET A 1 -10.58 17.87 -11.95
CA MET A 1 -10.51 16.41 -11.69
C MET A 1 -9.85 15.77 -12.90
N LYS A 2 -8.79 14.99 -12.69
CA LYS A 2 -8.16 14.24 -13.78
C LYS A 2 -9.17 13.23 -14.33
N SER A 3 -9.32 13.16 -15.65
CA SER A 3 -10.24 12.19 -16.27
C SER A 3 -9.87 10.75 -15.87
N GLY A 4 -10.87 9.89 -15.68
CA GLY A 4 -10.70 8.49 -15.26
C GLY A 4 -10.41 8.28 -13.77
N PHE A 5 -10.67 9.28 -12.93
CA PHE A 5 -10.64 9.17 -11.46
C PHE A 5 -12.06 9.24 -10.89
N MET A 6 -12.28 8.55 -9.77
CA MET A 6 -13.51 8.62 -8.98
C MET A 6 -13.23 9.12 -7.57
N LYS A 7 -14.24 9.75 -6.95
CA LYS A 7 -14.22 10.25 -5.57
C LYS A 7 -15.01 9.32 -4.65
N ILE A 8 -14.41 8.89 -3.55
CA ILE A 8 -15.08 8.12 -2.49
C ILE A 8 -14.63 8.65 -1.13
N GLU A 9 -15.57 8.79 -0.19
CA GLU A 9 -15.23 9.04 1.20
C GLU A 9 -15.01 7.71 1.95
N LEU A 10 -13.81 7.50 2.50
CA LEU A 10 -13.46 6.33 3.31
C LEU A 10 -12.86 6.81 4.62
N ASN A 11 -13.38 6.31 5.75
CA ASN A 11 -12.90 6.65 7.09
C ASN A 11 -12.78 8.17 7.32
N LYS A 12 -13.78 8.95 6.88
CA LYS A 12 -13.82 10.43 6.98
C LYS A 12 -12.72 11.15 6.18
N THR A 13 -12.16 10.48 5.17
CA THR A 13 -11.19 11.08 4.26
C THR A 13 -11.64 10.91 2.83
N LEU A 14 -11.48 11.95 2.02
CA LEU A 14 -11.77 11.90 0.59
C LEU A 14 -10.63 11.19 -0.14
N TRP A 15 -10.96 10.16 -0.90
CA TRP A 15 -10.06 9.44 -1.78
C TRP A 15 -10.38 9.77 -3.22
N GLU A 16 -9.35 10.02 -4.02
CA GLU A 16 -9.44 10.20 -5.46
C GLU A 16 -8.57 9.15 -6.13
N VAL A 17 -9.19 8.12 -6.71
CA VAL A 17 -8.50 6.94 -7.25
C VAL A 17 -8.92 6.67 -8.70
N PRO A 18 -8.05 6.10 -9.54
CA PRO A 18 -8.44 5.66 -10.87
C PRO A 18 -9.62 4.69 -10.85
N GLU A 19 -10.56 4.82 -11.80
CA GLU A 19 -11.76 3.96 -11.93
C GLU A 19 -11.44 2.46 -12.08
N ARG A 20 -10.20 2.13 -12.48
CA ARG A 20 -9.73 0.74 -12.56
C ARG A 20 -9.72 0.02 -11.21
N TYR A 21 -9.61 0.77 -10.11
CA TYR A 21 -9.60 0.25 -8.76
C TYR A 21 -11.00 0.27 -8.18
N GLN A 22 -11.59 -0.91 -8.06
CA GLN A 22 -13.00 -1.09 -7.72
C GLN A 22 -13.17 -1.67 -6.32
N ASN A 23 -14.35 -1.54 -5.73
CA ASN A 23 -14.73 -2.15 -4.46
C ASN A 23 -13.76 -1.82 -3.32
N LEU A 24 -13.45 -0.53 -3.14
CA LEU A 24 -12.54 -0.09 -2.08
C LEU A 24 -13.13 -0.44 -0.71
N ALA A 25 -12.35 -1.15 0.10
CA ALA A 25 -12.72 -1.50 1.47
C ALA A 25 -11.56 -1.19 2.43
N PRO A 26 -11.79 -0.43 3.52
CA PRO A 26 -10.76 -0.14 4.50
C PRO A 26 -10.14 -1.40 5.10
N VAL A 27 -8.81 -1.43 5.23
CA VAL A 27 -8.05 -2.55 5.82
C VAL A 27 -7.29 -2.12 7.06
N GLY A 28 -6.75 -0.90 7.06
CA GLY A 28 -6.00 -0.40 8.20
C GLY A 28 -5.72 1.09 8.12
N SER A 29 -5.40 1.68 9.28
CA SER A 29 -5.04 3.08 9.43
C SER A 29 -3.88 3.22 10.40
N GLY A 30 -2.98 4.15 10.13
CA GLY A 30 -1.87 4.45 11.02
C GLY A 30 -1.34 5.87 10.83
N ALA A 31 -0.28 6.21 11.57
CA ALA A 31 0.32 7.55 11.56
C ALA A 31 0.78 8.02 10.16
N TYR A 32 1.04 7.09 9.24
CA TYR A 32 1.61 7.37 7.92
C TYR A 32 0.62 7.22 6.76
N GLY A 33 -0.66 7.05 7.06
CA GLY A 33 -1.68 6.93 6.03
C GLY A 33 -2.75 5.91 6.34
N GLN A 34 -3.63 5.75 5.35
CA GLN A 34 -4.73 4.81 5.39
C GLN A 34 -4.59 3.84 4.25
N VAL A 35 -4.99 2.59 4.50
CA VAL A 35 -4.89 1.49 3.55
C VAL A 35 -6.28 0.94 3.28
N CYS A 36 -6.62 0.85 2.00
CA CYS A 36 -7.81 0.16 1.53
C CYS A 36 -7.39 -1.01 0.63
N SER A 37 -8.14 -2.10 0.69
CA SER A 37 -8.12 -3.11 -0.37
C SER A 37 -8.95 -2.61 -1.55
N ALA A 38 -8.58 -3.01 -2.76
CA ALA A 38 -9.37 -2.77 -3.97
C ALA A 38 -9.14 -3.93 -4.96
N TYR A 39 -10.04 -4.09 -5.91
CA TYR A 39 -9.84 -4.96 -7.06
C TYR A 39 -9.24 -4.16 -8.23
N ASP A 40 -8.08 -4.56 -8.74
CA ASP A 40 -7.48 -3.96 -9.94
C ASP A 40 -8.02 -4.66 -11.19
N SER A 41 -8.95 -4.02 -11.89
CA SER A 41 -9.60 -4.55 -13.09
C SER A 41 -8.65 -4.75 -14.29
N LEU A 42 -7.48 -4.12 -14.31
CA LEU A 42 -6.49 -4.37 -15.37
C LEU A 42 -5.65 -5.62 -15.11
N ARG A 43 -5.34 -5.88 -13.84
CA ARG A 43 -4.49 -7.01 -13.45
C ARG A 43 -5.28 -8.23 -12.97
N ASN A 44 -6.58 -8.07 -12.74
CA ASN A 44 -7.50 -9.09 -12.29
C ASN A 44 -7.18 -9.70 -10.92
N PHE A 45 -6.65 -8.91 -9.97
CA PHE A 45 -6.42 -9.36 -8.61
C PHE A 45 -6.60 -8.24 -7.56
N LYS A 46 -6.69 -8.63 -6.28
CA LYS A 46 -6.83 -7.68 -5.16
C LYS A 46 -5.51 -7.01 -4.81
N VAL A 47 -5.55 -5.69 -4.65
CA VAL A 47 -4.41 -4.84 -4.28
C VAL A 47 -4.68 -4.13 -2.96
N ALA A 48 -3.61 -3.68 -2.31
CA ALA A 48 -3.66 -2.72 -1.23
C ALA A 48 -3.27 -1.34 -1.77
N ILE A 49 -4.11 -0.33 -1.53
CA ILE A 49 -3.88 1.06 -1.90
C ILE A 49 -3.68 1.85 -0.60
N LYS A 50 -2.50 2.45 -0.45
CA LYS A 50 -2.15 3.31 0.69
C LYS A 50 -2.20 4.78 0.27
N LYS A 51 -3.08 5.57 0.86
CA LYS A 51 -3.07 7.04 0.78
C LYS A 51 -2.13 7.59 1.86
N LEU A 52 -1.08 8.30 1.46
CA LEU A 52 -0.13 8.89 2.41
C LEU A 52 -0.75 10.08 3.15
N ALA A 53 -0.59 10.11 4.48
CA ALA A 53 -1.12 11.20 5.30
C ALA A 53 -0.20 12.42 5.23
N ARG A 54 -0.71 13.53 4.67
CA ARG A 54 -0.02 14.84 4.62
C ARG A 54 1.45 14.73 4.19
N PRO A 55 1.74 14.14 3.01
CA PRO A 55 3.09 13.75 2.62
C PRO A 55 4.10 14.90 2.54
N PHE A 56 3.63 16.15 2.39
CA PHE A 56 4.45 17.35 2.21
C PHE A 56 4.32 18.38 3.35
N GLN A 57 3.73 18.00 4.50
CA GLN A 57 3.51 18.93 5.62
C GLN A 57 4.80 19.58 6.14
N SER A 58 5.92 18.87 6.06
CA SER A 58 7.23 19.41 6.40
C SER A 58 8.32 18.68 5.60
N ALA A 59 9.54 19.24 5.59
CA ALA A 59 10.70 18.61 4.94
C ALA A 59 10.96 17.17 5.45
N ILE A 60 10.70 16.89 6.73
CA ILE A 60 10.84 15.55 7.32
C ILE A 60 9.81 14.59 6.73
N HIS A 61 8.54 15.01 6.62
CA HIS A 61 7.48 14.20 6.00
C HIS A 61 7.76 13.96 4.52
N ALA A 62 8.17 14.99 3.78
CA ALA A 62 8.52 14.89 2.37
C ALA A 62 9.68 13.91 2.15
N LYS A 63 10.75 14.01 2.95
CA LYS A 63 11.89 13.07 2.91
C LYS A 63 11.45 11.64 3.22
N ARG A 64 10.56 11.45 4.18
CA ARG A 64 10.01 10.12 4.53
C ARG A 64 9.19 9.54 3.37
N THR A 65 8.28 10.32 2.79
CA THR A 65 7.48 9.95 1.61
C THR A 65 8.38 9.53 0.45
N TYR A 66 9.39 10.34 0.13
CA TYR A 66 10.33 10.02 -0.94
C TYR A 66 11.11 8.74 -0.66
N ARG A 67 11.61 8.56 0.56
CA ARG A 67 12.34 7.34 0.95
C ARG A 67 11.47 6.10 0.83
N GLU A 68 10.22 6.16 1.27
CA GLU A 68 9.26 5.04 1.16
C GLU A 68 9.02 4.67 -0.31
N LEU A 69 8.71 5.66 -1.16
CA LEU A 69 8.50 5.43 -2.59
C LEU A 69 9.76 4.85 -3.26
N ARG A 70 10.95 5.39 -2.94
CA ARG A 70 12.22 4.92 -3.50
C ARG A 70 12.55 3.49 -3.10
N LEU A 71 12.33 3.13 -1.84
CA LEU A 71 12.54 1.77 -1.36
C LEU A 71 11.57 0.80 -2.06
N LEU A 72 10.27 1.08 -2.04
CA LEU A 72 9.25 0.21 -2.66
C LEU A 72 9.47 0.02 -4.17
N LYS A 73 9.92 1.07 -4.87
CA LYS A 73 10.26 0.99 -6.31
C LYS A 73 11.50 0.13 -6.59
N HIS A 74 12.43 0.06 -5.64
CA HIS A 74 13.69 -0.68 -5.81
C HIS A 74 13.56 -2.16 -5.42
N MET A 75 12.61 -2.50 -4.54
CA MET A 75 12.39 -3.88 -4.14
C MET A 75 11.81 -4.70 -5.29
N ASN A 76 12.54 -5.74 -5.69
CA ASN A 76 12.11 -6.72 -6.67
C ASN A 76 12.47 -8.12 -6.17
N HIS A 77 11.73 -8.60 -5.17
CA HIS A 77 11.95 -9.90 -4.56
C HIS A 77 10.62 -10.46 -4.05
N GLU A 78 10.39 -11.76 -4.25
CA GLU A 78 9.12 -12.41 -3.89
C GLU A 78 8.75 -12.30 -2.41
N ASN A 79 9.76 -12.33 -1.52
CA ASN A 79 9.56 -12.20 -0.07
C ASN A 79 9.67 -10.75 0.45
N VAL A 80 9.71 -9.75 -0.44
CA VAL A 80 9.73 -8.33 -0.08
C VAL A 80 8.62 -7.60 -0.82
N ILE A 81 7.83 -6.82 -0.11
CA ILE A 81 6.73 -6.08 -0.75
C ILE A 81 7.26 -5.08 -1.78
N GLY A 82 6.75 -5.19 -3.00
CA GLY A 82 7.08 -4.32 -4.13
C GLY A 82 5.93 -3.39 -4.52
N LEU A 83 6.28 -2.33 -5.24
CA LEU A 83 5.33 -1.37 -5.80
C LEU A 83 4.71 -1.90 -7.10
N LEU A 84 3.38 -1.98 -7.18
CA LEU A 84 2.64 -2.30 -8.40
C LEU A 84 2.28 -1.06 -9.22
N ASP A 85 1.96 0.03 -8.54
CA ASP A 85 1.59 1.31 -9.13
C ASP A 85 1.76 2.45 -8.12
N VAL A 86 1.88 3.67 -8.63
CA VAL A 86 1.89 4.91 -7.85
C VAL A 86 1.15 5.98 -8.63
N PHE A 87 0.25 6.70 -7.97
CA PHE A 87 -0.53 7.73 -8.64
C PHE A 87 -0.86 8.92 -7.75
N THR A 88 -1.27 10.00 -8.40
CA THR A 88 -1.82 11.20 -7.79
C THR A 88 -2.98 11.71 -8.67
N PRO A 89 -4.06 12.24 -8.07
CA PRO A 89 -5.13 12.91 -8.81
C PRO A 89 -4.72 14.28 -9.37
N SER A 90 -3.63 14.85 -8.82
CA SER A 90 -3.05 16.13 -9.23
C SER A 90 -2.61 16.11 -10.70
N THR A 91 -2.78 17.23 -11.38
CA THR A 91 -2.49 17.38 -12.81
C THR A 91 -1.24 18.21 -13.09
N THR A 92 -0.83 19.03 -12.14
CA THR A 92 0.36 19.88 -12.20
C THR A 92 1.25 19.62 -10.97
N LEU A 93 2.37 20.32 -10.89
CA LEU A 93 3.20 20.27 -9.68
C LEU A 93 2.64 21.17 -8.57
N ASP A 94 2.01 22.28 -8.94
CA ASP A 94 1.46 23.27 -8.00
C ASP A 94 0.27 22.71 -7.20
N ASP A 95 -0.50 21.79 -7.78
CA ASP A 95 -1.64 21.12 -7.14
C ASP A 95 -1.26 19.76 -6.49
N PHE A 96 0.03 19.40 -6.46
CA PHE A 96 0.50 18.11 -5.97
C PHE A 96 0.46 18.00 -4.45
N GLN A 97 -0.57 17.32 -3.94
CA GLN A 97 -0.82 17.20 -2.49
C GLN A 97 -0.93 15.76 -2.00
N ASP A 98 -1.49 14.88 -2.82
CA ASP A 98 -1.78 13.50 -2.45
C ASP A 98 -0.91 12.51 -3.22
N VAL A 99 -0.47 11.46 -2.52
CA VAL A 99 0.28 10.33 -3.10
C VAL A 99 -0.37 9.03 -2.66
N TYR A 100 -0.63 8.16 -3.64
CA TYR A 100 -1.19 6.83 -3.43
C TYR A 100 -0.18 5.77 -3.89
N LEU A 101 0.06 4.78 -3.05
CA LEU A 101 0.96 3.65 -3.33
C LEU A 101 0.13 2.38 -3.44
N VAL A 102 0.39 1.57 -4.47
CA VAL A 102 -0.34 0.31 -4.70
C VAL A 102 0.61 -0.86 -4.61
N THR A 103 0.24 -1.86 -3.81
CA THR A 103 1.01 -3.09 -3.59
C THR A 103 0.09 -4.31 -3.65
N HIS A 104 0.67 -5.51 -3.64
CA HIS A 104 -0.10 -6.73 -3.42
C HIS A 104 -0.84 -6.68 -2.08
N LEU A 105 -2.08 -7.17 -2.05
CA LEU A 105 -2.83 -7.33 -0.80
C LEU A 105 -2.39 -8.63 -0.12
N MET A 106 -1.90 -8.53 1.12
CA MET A 106 -1.56 -9.69 1.95
C MET A 106 -2.74 -10.03 2.86
N GLY A 107 -2.99 -11.33 3.06
CA GLY A 107 -4.18 -11.79 3.79
C GLY A 107 -4.13 -11.52 5.29
N ALA A 108 -3.03 -11.85 5.95
CA ALA A 108 -2.81 -11.62 7.37
C ALA A 108 -1.33 -11.34 7.66
N ASP A 109 -1.07 -10.55 8.70
CA ASP A 109 0.28 -10.42 9.25
C ASP A 109 0.61 -11.58 10.20
N LEU A 110 1.92 -11.80 10.39
CA LEU A 110 2.42 -12.89 11.22
C LEU A 110 1.98 -12.79 12.69
N ASN A 111 1.83 -11.58 13.23
CA ASN A 111 1.41 -11.39 14.62
C ASN A 111 -0.04 -11.84 14.83
N ASN A 112 -0.93 -11.60 13.87
CA ASN A 112 -2.29 -12.14 13.89
C ASN A 112 -2.32 -13.67 13.71
N ILE A 113 -1.48 -14.23 12.83
CA ILE A 113 -1.39 -15.69 12.62
C ILE A 113 -0.95 -16.39 13.91
N ILE A 114 0.11 -15.93 14.56
CA ILE A 114 0.65 -16.56 15.78
C ILE A 114 -0.35 -16.51 16.95
N LYS A 115 -1.17 -15.46 17.03
CA LYS A 115 -2.19 -15.33 18.07
C LYS A 115 -3.40 -16.24 17.86
N THR A 116 -3.72 -16.56 16.59
CA THR A 116 -4.95 -17.28 16.24
C THR A 116 -4.72 -18.75 15.92
N GLN A 117 -3.48 -19.15 15.60
CA GLN A 117 -3.16 -20.50 15.15
C GLN A 117 -1.88 -21.02 15.81
N ARG A 118 -1.84 -22.32 16.10
CA ARG A 118 -0.59 -23.00 16.48
C ARG A 118 0.21 -23.32 15.22
N LEU A 119 1.47 -22.92 15.19
CA LEU A 119 2.39 -23.22 14.09
C LEU A 119 3.14 -24.53 14.36
N SER A 120 3.18 -25.42 13.36
CA SER A 120 4.05 -26.60 13.38
C SER A 120 5.50 -26.18 13.13
N ASN A 121 6.45 -27.09 13.38
CA ASN A 121 7.85 -26.85 13.07
C ASN A 121 8.06 -26.54 11.58
N ASP A 122 7.34 -27.22 10.68
CA ASP A 122 7.42 -26.99 9.24
C ASP A 122 6.95 -25.57 8.87
N HIS A 123 5.84 -25.09 9.47
CA HIS A 123 5.38 -23.72 9.27
C HIS A 123 6.43 -22.70 9.74
N VAL A 124 7.04 -22.93 10.90
CA VAL A 124 8.09 -22.04 11.44
C VAL A 124 9.31 -22.03 10.51
N GLN A 125 9.78 -23.20 10.07
CA GLN A 125 10.92 -23.32 9.16
C GLN A 125 10.66 -22.56 7.86
N PHE A 126 9.47 -22.72 7.27
CA PHE A 126 9.10 -22.05 6.03
C PHE A 126 9.01 -20.52 6.16
N LEU A 127 8.40 -20.03 7.24
CA LEU A 127 8.30 -18.59 7.50
C LEU A 127 9.68 -17.97 7.73
N VAL A 128 10.51 -18.59 8.56
CA VAL A 128 11.88 -18.11 8.84
C VAL A 128 12.73 -18.13 7.57
N TYR A 129 12.64 -19.19 6.77
CA TYR A 129 13.34 -19.26 5.49
C TYR A 129 12.98 -18.08 4.57
N GLN A 130 11.69 -17.76 4.42
CA GLN A 130 11.24 -16.65 3.58
C GLN A 130 11.69 -15.28 4.12
N ILE A 131 11.67 -15.09 5.44
CA ILE A 131 12.18 -13.87 6.08
C ILE A 131 13.68 -13.70 5.77
N LEU A 132 14.47 -14.76 5.99
CA LEU A 132 15.91 -14.73 5.73
C LEU A 132 16.22 -14.53 4.24
N ARG A 133 15.45 -15.17 3.35
CA ARG A 133 15.60 -15.00 1.90
C ARG A 133 15.30 -13.56 1.48
N GLY A 134 14.30 -12.90 2.07
CA GLY A 134 13.99 -11.50 1.79
C GLY A 134 14.97 -10.49 2.39
N LEU A 135 15.73 -10.88 3.41
CA LEU A 135 16.74 -10.02 4.07
C LEU A 135 18.14 -10.11 3.47
N LYS A 136 18.41 -11.16 2.67
CA LYS A 136 19.70 -11.38 2.00
C LYS A 136 19.91 -10.39 0.85
#